data_AF-A0A135L6D9-F1
#
_entry.id   AF-A0A135L6D9-F1
#
_cell.length_a   1.000
_cell.length_b   1.000
_cell.length_c   1.000
_cell.angle_alpha   90.00
_cell.angle_beta   90.00
_cell.angle_gamma   90.00
#
_symmetry.space_group_name_H-M   'P 1'
#
loop_
_entity.id
_entity.type
_entity.pdbx_description
1 polymer ?
#
loop_
_entity_poly.entity_id
_entity_poly.type
_entity_poly.pdbx_seq_one_letter_code
_entity_poly.pdbx_strand_id
1 'polypeptide(L)'
;MNKLKDQDVRNVLLEELNSIYSEDENTIIINELGIDFGASRIDIAVVNGIMHGYEIKSESDTLNRLPKQMEYYNRVFERMTIVVDRKYYEETKNLVPKWWGITIVNKKNGSIQLQQKRKGRKRTPQDKELLLKLLWKDELEKFVDVLGLPKHFKRLKKLQLLDLFCSEAEINIIRPFVYEALKTRKLWRN
;
A
#
# COMPACT_ATOMS: atom_id res chain seq x y z
N MET A 1 -29.43 -7.96 12.40
CA MET A 1 -28.34 -6.98 12.59
C MET A 1 -27.59 -6.88 11.27
N ASN A 2 -27.43 -5.68 10.68
CA ASN A 2 -26.77 -5.56 9.38
C ASN A 2 -25.28 -5.89 9.50
N LYS A 3 -24.81 -6.81 8.65
CA LYS A 3 -23.40 -7.20 8.53
C LYS A 3 -22.53 -5.98 8.24
N LEU A 4 -21.32 -5.97 8.81
CA LEU A 4 -20.36 -4.90 8.56
C LEU A 4 -19.82 -4.99 7.13
N LYS A 5 -19.91 -3.90 6.37
CA LYS A 5 -19.40 -3.84 4.98
C LYS A 5 -17.98 -3.27 4.96
N ASP A 6 -17.23 -3.57 3.89
CA ASP A 6 -15.90 -3.01 3.64
C ASP A 6 -15.87 -1.48 3.80
N GLN A 7 -16.83 -0.78 3.16
CA GLN A 7 -16.89 0.68 3.20
C GLN A 7 -17.02 1.25 4.62
N ASP A 8 -17.76 0.56 5.50
CA ASP A 8 -17.93 1.00 6.89
C ASP A 8 -16.59 0.92 7.65
N VAL A 9 -15.87 -0.20 7.48
CA VAL A 9 -14.53 -0.41 8.08
C VAL A 9 -13.52 0.59 7.52
N ARG A 10 -13.55 0.80 6.20
CA ARG A 10 -12.67 1.71 5.48
C ARG A 10 -12.84 3.14 5.97
N ASN A 11 -14.07 3.62 6.15
CA ASN A 11 -14.33 4.97 6.62
C ASN A 11 -13.74 5.20 8.02
N VAL A 12 -14.01 4.29 8.97
CA VAL A 12 -13.48 4.41 10.34
C VAL A 12 -11.95 4.33 10.36
N LEU A 13 -11.36 3.45 9.55
CA LEU A 13 -9.91 3.37 9.43
C LEU A 13 -9.32 4.65 8.83
N LEU A 14 -9.94 5.24 7.81
CA LEU A 14 -9.49 6.51 7.26
C LEU A 14 -9.61 7.65 8.28
N GLU A 15 -10.68 7.72 9.05
CA GLU A 15 -10.83 8.72 10.13
C GLU A 15 -9.70 8.59 11.16
N GLU A 16 -9.41 7.36 11.61
CA GLU A 16 -8.30 7.11 12.55
C GLU A 16 -6.94 7.50 11.94
N LEU A 17 -6.66 7.10 10.71
CA LEU A 17 -5.39 7.42 10.04
C LEU A 17 -5.24 8.92 9.78
N ASN A 18 -6.29 9.61 9.33
CA ASN A 18 -6.26 11.06 9.15
C ASN A 18 -6.02 11.79 10.48
N SER A 19 -6.62 11.31 11.57
CA SER A 19 -6.37 11.85 12.91
C SER A 19 -4.91 11.66 13.33
N ILE A 20 -4.37 10.44 13.18
CA ILE A 20 -2.98 10.09 13.54
C ILE A 20 -1.96 10.93 12.77
N TYR A 21 -2.19 11.18 11.48
CA TYR A 21 -1.24 11.87 10.59
C TYR A 21 -1.64 13.32 10.26
N SER A 22 -2.58 13.90 11.01
CA SER A 22 -3.14 15.24 10.77
C SER A 22 -2.09 16.35 10.72
N GLU A 23 -1.03 16.23 11.53
CA GLU A 23 0.05 17.21 11.66
C GLU A 23 1.27 16.90 10.78
N ASP A 24 1.25 15.82 10.00
CA ASP A 24 2.36 15.43 9.11
C ASP A 24 2.05 15.77 7.66
N GLU A 25 2.47 16.97 7.23
CA GLU A 25 2.31 17.46 5.85
C GLU A 25 3.01 16.57 4.81
N ASN A 26 3.92 15.69 5.22
CA ASN A 26 4.60 14.73 4.33
C ASN A 26 3.88 13.38 4.23
N THR A 27 2.70 13.23 4.83
CA THR A 27 1.87 12.03 4.71
C THR A 27 0.89 12.16 3.54
N ILE A 28 0.85 11.13 2.69
CA ILE A 28 -0.27 10.89 1.77
C ILE A 28 -0.97 9.57 2.13
N ILE A 29 -2.30 9.61 2.18
CA ILE A 29 -3.16 8.43 2.35
C ILE A 29 -3.84 8.14 1.01
N ILE A 30 -3.47 7.01 0.41
CA ILE A 30 -3.93 6.59 -0.91
C ILE A 30 -4.92 5.45 -0.72
N ASN A 31 -6.09 5.58 -1.31
CA ASN A 31 -7.08 4.51 -1.35
C ASN A 31 -6.92 3.68 -2.62
N GLU A 32 -7.09 2.37 -2.51
CA GLU A 32 -7.14 1.43 -3.62
C GLU A 32 -5.90 1.48 -4.54
N LEU A 33 -4.69 1.54 -3.95
CA LEU A 33 -3.44 1.59 -4.71
C LEU A 33 -3.20 0.27 -5.46
N GLY A 34 -3.26 0.32 -6.79
CA GLY A 34 -2.95 -0.80 -7.67
C GLY A 34 -1.47 -1.16 -7.69
N ILE A 35 -1.18 -2.47 -7.73
CA ILE A 35 0.17 -3.05 -7.73
C ILE A 35 0.32 -3.97 -8.93
N ASP A 36 1.47 -3.93 -9.58
CA ASP A 36 1.82 -4.78 -10.73
C ASP A 36 0.74 -4.76 -11.82
N PHE A 37 0.47 -3.56 -12.36
CA PHE A 37 -0.56 -3.33 -13.38
C PHE A 37 -1.98 -3.81 -13.00
N GLY A 38 -2.28 -3.86 -11.70
CA GLY A 38 -3.59 -4.26 -11.18
C GLY A 38 -3.70 -5.75 -10.84
N ALA A 39 -2.61 -6.52 -10.90
CA ALA A 39 -2.60 -7.91 -10.43
C ALA A 39 -2.95 -8.02 -8.93
N SER A 40 -2.68 -6.97 -8.16
CA SER A 40 -3.19 -6.80 -6.81
C SER A 40 -3.51 -5.34 -6.52
N ARG A 41 -4.24 -5.09 -5.44
CA ARG A 41 -4.64 -3.74 -5.03
C ARG A 41 -4.73 -3.71 -3.51
N ILE A 42 -4.00 -2.80 -2.88
CA ILE A 42 -4.10 -2.62 -1.43
C ILE A 42 -5.26 -1.67 -1.12
N ASP A 43 -5.98 -1.91 -0.04
CA ASP A 43 -7.14 -1.08 0.31
C ASP A 43 -6.74 0.35 0.66
N ILE A 44 -5.76 0.51 1.55
CA ILE A 44 -5.21 1.82 1.92
C ILE A 44 -3.68 1.72 1.99
N ALA A 45 -2.98 2.68 1.40
CA ALA A 45 -1.55 2.87 1.56
C ALA A 45 -1.29 4.22 2.22
N VAL A 46 -0.49 4.23 3.28
CA VAL A 46 0.06 5.45 3.89
C VAL A 46 1.51 5.57 3.46
N VAL A 47 1.90 6.74 2.95
CA VAL A 47 3.28 7.04 2.54
C VAL A 47 3.78 8.27 3.29
N ASN A 48 4.67 8.06 4.25
CA ASN A 48 5.20 9.10 5.14
C ASN A 48 6.65 8.82 5.59
N GLY A 49 7.52 8.62 4.60
CA GLY A 49 8.90 8.15 4.82
C GLY A 49 9.02 6.62 4.91
N ILE A 50 7.89 5.92 5.06
CA ILE A 50 7.75 4.50 4.74
C ILE A 50 6.49 4.25 3.90
N MET A 51 6.42 3.10 3.24
CA MET A 51 5.15 2.59 2.73
C MET A 51 4.50 1.62 3.71
N HIS A 52 3.34 2.01 4.27
CA HIS A 52 2.51 1.17 5.14
C HIS A 52 1.20 0.81 4.44
N GLY A 53 1.01 -0.48 4.11
CA GLY A 53 -0.22 -1.00 3.53
C GLY A 53 -1.21 -1.51 4.59
N TYR A 54 -2.48 -1.19 4.39
CA TYR A 54 -3.61 -1.69 5.17
C TYR A 54 -4.54 -2.48 4.26
N GLU A 55 -4.78 -3.74 4.61
CA GLU A 55 -5.72 -4.64 3.92
C GLU A 55 -6.95 -4.86 4.83
N ILE A 56 -8.15 -4.73 4.28
CA ILE A 56 -9.42 -4.85 5.00
C ILE A 56 -10.09 -6.17 4.62
N LYS A 57 -10.60 -6.89 5.63
CA LYS A 57 -11.47 -8.07 5.47
C LYS A 57 -12.68 -7.90 6.39
N SER A 58 -13.77 -7.39 5.83
CA SER A 58 -15.04 -7.20 6.53
C SER A 58 -15.72 -8.53 6.85
N GLU A 59 -16.83 -8.50 7.57
CA GLU A 59 -17.61 -9.69 7.90
C GLU A 59 -18.11 -10.42 6.64
N SER A 60 -18.29 -9.72 5.52
CA SER A 60 -18.81 -10.32 4.28
C SER A 60 -17.72 -10.90 3.37
N ASP A 61 -16.44 -10.69 3.69
CA ASP A 61 -15.30 -11.14 2.88
C ASP A 61 -14.96 -12.61 3.09
N THR A 62 -13.99 -13.12 2.32
CA THR A 62 -13.28 -14.37 2.56
C THR A 62 -11.77 -14.14 2.57
N LEU A 63 -11.00 -15.06 3.16
CA LEU A 63 -9.53 -14.98 3.18
C LEU A 63 -8.87 -15.65 1.96
N ASN A 64 -9.65 -16.22 1.03
CA ASN A 64 -9.13 -17.01 -0.08
C ASN A 64 -8.14 -16.25 -0.98
N ARG A 65 -8.31 -14.93 -1.12
CA ARG A 65 -7.41 -14.08 -1.94
C ARG A 65 -6.16 -13.62 -1.19
N LEU A 66 -6.16 -13.72 0.15
CA LEU A 66 -5.10 -13.17 1.00
C LEU A 66 -3.72 -13.77 0.71
N PRO A 67 -3.55 -15.09 0.44
CA PRO A 67 -2.24 -15.64 0.09
C PRO A 67 -1.63 -14.96 -1.15
N LYS A 68 -2.41 -14.77 -2.22
CA LYS A 68 -1.92 -14.11 -3.44
C LYS A 68 -1.65 -12.64 -3.21
N GLN A 69 -2.50 -11.95 -2.45
CA GLN A 69 -2.30 -10.56 -2.04
C GLN A 69 -0.99 -10.41 -1.25
N MET A 70 -0.72 -11.31 -0.30
CA MET A 70 0.51 -11.34 0.48
C MET A 70 1.77 -11.46 -0.37
N GLU A 71 1.75 -12.23 -1.46
CA GLU A 71 2.90 -12.34 -2.39
C GLU A 71 3.35 -10.97 -2.90
N TYR A 72 2.40 -10.09 -3.25
CA TYR A 72 2.69 -8.73 -3.70
C TYR A 72 2.98 -7.79 -2.55
N TYR A 73 2.13 -7.76 -1.51
CA TYR A 73 2.25 -6.79 -0.43
C TYR A 73 3.56 -6.94 0.33
N ASN A 74 4.03 -8.18 0.54
CA ASN A 74 5.29 -8.46 1.24
C ASN A 74 6.53 -7.97 0.47
N ARG A 75 6.41 -7.74 -0.84
CA ARG A 75 7.48 -7.25 -1.72
C ARG A 75 7.42 -5.73 -1.91
N VAL A 76 6.27 -5.10 -1.64
CA VAL A 76 6.07 -3.66 -1.87
C VAL A 76 6.07 -2.84 -0.60
N PHE A 77 5.46 -3.31 0.50
CA PHE A 77 5.31 -2.49 1.71
C PHE A 77 6.36 -2.80 2.75
N GLU A 78 6.86 -1.74 3.39
CA GLU A 78 7.78 -1.86 4.53
C GLU A 78 7.03 -2.20 5.82
N ARG A 79 5.75 -1.85 5.91
CA ARG A 79 4.86 -2.21 7.02
C ARG A 79 3.51 -2.63 6.47
N MET A 80 2.93 -3.66 7.09
CA MET A 80 1.60 -4.14 6.75
C MET A 80 0.72 -4.20 8.00
N THR A 81 -0.56 -3.94 7.84
CA THR A 81 -1.59 -4.21 8.84
C THR A 81 -2.81 -4.77 8.15
N ILE A 82 -3.33 -5.88 8.65
CA ILE A 82 -4.61 -6.40 8.20
C ILE A 82 -5.69 -6.04 9.23
N VAL A 83 -6.79 -5.46 8.75
CA VAL A 83 -7.96 -5.08 9.54
C VAL A 83 -9.06 -6.08 9.25
N VAL A 84 -9.38 -6.91 10.23
CA VAL A 84 -10.27 -8.07 10.02
C VAL A 84 -11.43 -8.07 10.99
N ASP A 85 -12.59 -8.53 10.54
CA ASP A 85 -13.67 -8.89 11.46
C ASP A 85 -13.18 -9.92 12.48
N ARG A 86 -13.71 -9.86 13.71
CA ARG A 86 -13.29 -10.72 14.82
C ARG A 86 -13.31 -12.20 14.49
N LYS A 87 -14.25 -12.66 13.66
CA LYS A 87 -14.36 -14.07 13.29
C LYS A 87 -13.15 -14.59 12.50
N TYR A 88 -12.45 -13.71 11.78
CA TYR A 88 -11.27 -14.06 10.97
C TYR A 88 -9.95 -13.99 11.74
N TYR A 89 -9.97 -13.58 13.02
CA TYR A 89 -8.75 -13.28 13.76
C TYR A 89 -7.80 -14.48 13.87
N GLU A 90 -8.28 -15.66 14.30
CA GLU A 90 -7.39 -16.82 14.51
C GLU A 90 -6.83 -17.35 13.18
N GLU A 91 -7.65 -17.42 12.13
CA GLU A 91 -7.19 -17.82 10.78
C GLU A 91 -6.16 -16.83 10.23
N THR A 92 -6.46 -15.52 10.32
CA THR A 92 -5.55 -14.45 9.89
C THR A 92 -4.22 -14.50 10.65
N LYS A 93 -4.27 -14.69 11.97
CA LYS A 93 -3.07 -14.77 12.82
C LYS A 93 -2.13 -15.89 12.42
N ASN A 94 -2.67 -17.01 11.96
CA ASN A 94 -1.91 -18.17 11.48
C ASN A 94 -1.43 -17.99 10.04
N LEU A 95 -2.20 -17.30 9.19
CA LEU A 95 -1.89 -17.12 7.78
C LEU A 95 -0.87 -16.01 7.51
N VAL A 96 -1.01 -14.85 8.17
CA VAL A 96 -0.16 -13.68 7.87
C VAL A 96 1.19 -13.72 8.59
N PRO A 97 2.28 -13.26 7.96
CA PRO A 97 3.60 -13.26 8.57
C PRO A 97 3.65 -12.53 9.93
N LYS A 98 4.52 -12.97 10.84
CA LYS A 98 4.66 -12.39 12.21
C LYS A 98 5.00 -10.88 12.23
N TRP A 99 5.43 -10.30 11.12
CA TRP A 99 5.75 -8.87 11.03
C TRP A 99 4.53 -8.00 10.67
N TRP A 100 3.43 -8.60 10.20
CA TRP A 100 2.18 -7.90 9.93
C TRP A 100 1.50 -7.48 11.22
N GLY A 101 0.97 -6.26 11.25
CA GLY A 101 -0.01 -5.85 12.25
C GLY A 101 -1.34 -6.55 12.03
N ILE A 102 -2.09 -6.74 13.12
CA ILE A 102 -3.47 -7.25 13.07
C ILE A 102 -4.32 -6.32 13.92
N THR A 103 -5.34 -5.75 13.31
CA THR A 103 -6.38 -4.96 13.96
C THR A 103 -7.69 -5.69 13.78
N ILE A 104 -8.44 -5.89 14.87
CA ILE A 104 -9.79 -6.42 14.81
C ILE A 104 -10.75 -5.25 14.70
N VAL A 105 -11.70 -5.34 13.77
CA VAL A 105 -12.87 -4.47 13.76
C VAL A 105 -14.02 -5.14 14.51
N ASN A 106 -14.63 -4.39 15.43
CA ASN A 106 -15.79 -4.83 16.20
C ASN A 106 -16.92 -3.82 16.07
N LYS A 107 -18.16 -4.29 16.00
CA LYS A 107 -19.35 -3.44 16.11
C LYS A 107 -19.94 -3.57 17.51
N LYS A 108 -19.93 -2.48 18.29
CA LYS A 108 -20.51 -2.44 19.64
C LYS A 108 -21.41 -1.21 19.77
N ASN A 109 -22.66 -1.42 20.19
CA ASN A 109 -23.64 -0.35 20.44
C ASN A 109 -23.81 0.62 19.26
N GLY A 110 -23.80 0.12 18.02
CA GLY A 110 -23.90 0.95 16.81
C GLY A 110 -22.60 1.64 16.37
N SER A 111 -21.56 1.64 17.21
CA SER A 111 -20.23 2.16 16.87
C SER A 111 -19.30 1.06 16.33
N ILE A 112 -18.42 1.42 15.41
CA ILE A 112 -17.35 0.57 14.91
C ILE A 112 -16.08 0.93 15.67
N GLN A 113 -15.40 -0.08 16.21
CA GLN A 113 -14.18 0.10 17.00
C GLN A 113 -13.06 -0.74 16.40
N LEU A 114 -11.89 -0.11 16.26
CA LEU A 114 -10.66 -0.76 15.82
C LEU A 114 -9.83 -1.11 17.05
N GLN A 115 -9.49 -2.40 17.18
CA GLN A 115 -8.70 -2.92 18.30
C GLN A 115 -7.43 -3.59 17.77
N GLN A 116 -6.29 -2.94 17.99
CA GLN A 116 -4.99 -3.54 17.65
C GLN A 116 -4.73 -4.78 18.54
N LYS A 117 -4.51 -5.94 17.90
CA LYS A 117 -4.13 -7.19 18.57
C LYS A 117 -2.65 -7.53 18.40
N ARG A 118 -2.06 -7.09 17.29
CA ARG A 118 -0.64 -7.26 17.00
C ARG A 118 -0.12 -5.99 16.35
N LYS A 119 0.94 -5.40 16.93
CA LYS A 119 1.63 -4.27 16.31
C LYS A 119 2.48 -4.76 15.14
N GLY A 120 2.34 -4.11 13.98
CA GLY A 120 3.18 -4.39 12.82
C GLY A 120 4.62 -3.93 13.02
N ARG A 121 5.57 -4.64 12.43
CA ARG A 121 7.00 -4.31 12.44
C ARG A 121 7.42 -3.79 11.08
N LYS A 122 8.31 -2.79 11.05
CA LYS A 122 8.92 -2.31 9.81
C LYS A 122 9.91 -3.36 9.31
N ARG A 123 9.92 -3.59 8.01
CA ARG A 123 10.95 -4.30 7.24
C ARG A 123 11.41 -3.41 6.10
N THR A 124 12.67 -3.51 5.72
CA THR A 124 13.29 -2.68 4.68
C THR A 124 13.30 -3.29 3.26
N PRO A 125 13.31 -4.63 3.07
CA PRO A 125 13.36 -5.20 1.73
C PRO A 125 12.11 -4.82 0.92
N GLN A 126 12.33 -4.24 -0.27
CA GLN A 126 11.31 -3.98 -1.27
C GLN A 126 11.85 -4.39 -2.64
N ASP A 127 10.94 -4.79 -3.51
CA ASP A 127 11.22 -5.20 -4.86
C ASP A 127 11.31 -3.98 -5.79
N LYS A 128 12.46 -3.81 -6.46
CA LYS A 128 12.71 -2.66 -7.34
C LYS A 128 11.68 -2.56 -8.47
N GLU A 129 11.41 -3.70 -9.12
CA GLU A 129 10.54 -3.76 -10.28
C GLU A 129 9.11 -3.39 -9.88
N LEU A 130 8.61 -3.96 -8.76
CA LEU A 130 7.28 -3.64 -8.28
C LEU A 130 7.14 -2.19 -7.82
N LEU A 131 8.15 -1.59 -7.19
CA LEU A 131 8.14 -0.18 -6.84
C LEU A 131 8.09 0.71 -8.08
N LEU A 132 8.92 0.43 -9.09
CA LEU A 132 8.92 1.16 -10.35
C LEU A 132 7.57 1.04 -11.07
N LYS A 133 6.91 -0.12 -10.98
CA LYS A 133 5.57 -0.35 -11.55
C LYS A 133 4.46 0.48 -10.87
N LEU A 134 4.69 1.04 -9.68
CA LEU A 134 3.76 2.00 -9.06
C LEU A 134 3.74 3.35 -9.79
N LEU A 135 4.79 3.66 -10.56
CA LEU A 135 4.91 4.91 -11.29
C LEU A 135 4.04 4.91 -12.55
N TRP A 136 3.49 6.08 -12.85
CA TRP A 136 2.89 6.39 -14.13
C TRP A 136 3.96 6.66 -15.19
N LYS A 137 3.55 6.67 -16.46
CA LYS A 137 4.50 6.79 -17.57
C LYS A 137 5.22 8.15 -17.54
N ASP A 138 4.51 9.23 -17.29
CA ASP A 138 5.07 10.58 -17.17
C ASP A 138 6.03 10.69 -15.96
N GLU A 139 5.74 9.99 -14.86
CA GLU A 139 6.63 9.92 -13.70
C GLU A 139 7.92 9.14 -14.00
N LEU A 140 7.82 8.02 -14.73
CA LEU A 140 9.00 7.30 -15.24
C LEU A 140 9.84 8.18 -16.18
N GLU A 141 9.22 9.04 -16.98
CA GLU A 141 9.93 10.00 -17.82
C GLU A 141 10.67 11.06 -17.00
N LYS A 142 10.10 11.52 -15.88
CA LYS A 142 10.80 12.42 -14.93
C LYS A 142 11.98 11.71 -14.27
N PHE A 143 11.87 10.40 -14.03
CA PHE A 143 12.98 9.63 -13.44
C PHE A 143 14.22 9.56 -14.36
N VAL A 144 14.03 9.66 -15.68
CA VAL A 144 15.14 9.81 -16.65
C VAL A 144 16.02 11.04 -16.29
N ASP A 145 15.40 12.16 -15.91
CA ASP A 145 16.13 13.37 -15.53
C ASP A 145 16.89 13.19 -14.21
N VAL A 146 16.25 12.52 -13.23
CA VAL A 146 16.85 12.27 -11.91
C VAL A 146 18.12 11.42 -12.03
N LEU A 147 18.13 10.46 -12.95
CA LEU A 147 19.30 9.63 -13.23
C LEU A 147 20.33 10.31 -14.16
N GLY A 148 20.05 11.53 -14.66
CA GLY A 148 20.93 12.22 -15.61
C GLY A 148 21.05 11.50 -16.96
N LEU A 149 20.07 10.68 -17.32
CA LEU A 149 20.10 9.89 -18.55
C LEU A 149 19.75 10.73 -19.79
N PRO A 150 20.16 10.31 -21.00
CA PRO A 150 19.84 11.02 -22.23
C PRO A 150 18.33 11.25 -22.40
N LYS A 151 17.93 12.51 -22.68
CA LYS A 151 16.51 12.91 -22.80
C LYS A 151 15.70 12.10 -23.81
N HIS A 152 16.33 11.51 -24.82
CA HIS A 152 15.64 10.69 -25.81
C HIS A 152 15.06 9.40 -25.21
N PHE A 153 15.57 8.92 -24.07
CA PHE A 153 15.00 7.77 -23.35
C PHE A 153 13.58 8.02 -22.85
N LYS A 154 13.15 9.29 -22.64
CA LYS A 154 11.76 9.59 -22.28
C LYS A 154 10.75 9.09 -23.32
N ARG A 155 11.17 8.97 -24.59
CA ARG A 155 10.33 8.46 -25.70
C ARG A 155 10.14 6.94 -25.67
N LEU A 156 10.88 6.21 -24.83
CA LEU A 156 10.75 4.76 -24.69
C LEU A 156 9.38 4.37 -24.14
N LYS A 157 8.88 3.19 -24.51
CA LYS A 157 7.63 2.65 -23.95
C LYS A 157 7.78 2.40 -22.45
N LYS A 158 6.66 2.35 -21.72
CA LYS A 158 6.65 2.12 -20.26
C LYS A 158 7.50 0.91 -19.86
N LEU A 159 7.30 -0.24 -20.52
CA LEU A 159 8.04 -1.47 -20.21
C LEU A 159 9.55 -1.30 -20.43
N GLN A 160 9.97 -0.63 -21.50
CA GLN A 160 11.39 -0.37 -21.78
C GLN A 160 12.04 0.54 -20.72
N LEU A 161 11.30 1.53 -20.21
CA LEU A 161 11.77 2.34 -19.08
C LEU A 161 11.89 1.52 -17.80
N LEU A 162 10.93 0.63 -17.52
CA LEU A 162 10.99 -0.25 -16.36
C LEU A 162 12.21 -1.18 -16.43
N ASP A 163 12.47 -1.80 -17.58
CA ASP A 163 13.61 -2.70 -17.78
C ASP A 163 14.95 -1.96 -17.60
N LEU A 164 15.05 -0.75 -18.16
CA LEU A 164 16.20 0.14 -18.01
C LEU A 164 16.44 0.47 -16.53
N PHE A 165 15.43 0.96 -15.82
CA PHE A 165 15.59 1.38 -14.43
C PHE A 165 15.78 0.21 -13.48
N CYS A 166 15.20 -0.96 -13.76
CA CYS A 166 15.40 -2.15 -12.94
C CYS A 166 16.86 -2.62 -12.97
N SER A 167 17.50 -2.49 -14.13
CA SER A 167 18.91 -2.85 -14.34
C SER A 167 19.87 -1.79 -13.78
N GLU A 168 19.62 -0.52 -14.05
CA GLU A 168 20.58 0.55 -13.82
C GLU A 168 20.41 1.27 -12.47
N ALA A 169 19.19 1.35 -11.93
CA ALA A 169 18.93 2.17 -10.75
C ALA A 169 19.03 1.37 -9.44
N GLU A 170 19.68 1.96 -8.45
CA GLU A 170 19.74 1.41 -7.10
C GLU A 170 18.43 1.68 -6.32
N ILE A 171 18.10 0.78 -5.38
CA ILE A 171 16.84 0.83 -4.62
C ILE A 171 16.74 2.08 -3.72
N ASN A 172 17.87 2.58 -3.23
CA ASN A 172 18.01 3.83 -2.46
C ASN A 172 17.71 5.08 -3.30
N ILE A 173 17.76 5.02 -4.64
CA ILE A 173 17.36 6.09 -5.55
C ILE A 173 15.90 5.91 -5.99
N ILE A 174 15.51 4.67 -6.32
CA ILE A 174 14.13 4.34 -6.74
C ILE A 174 13.13 4.69 -5.63
N ARG A 175 13.40 4.25 -4.40
CA ARG A 175 12.46 4.40 -3.27
C ARG A 175 12.05 5.85 -3.01
N PRO A 176 12.97 6.80 -2.74
CA PRO A 176 12.58 8.19 -2.47
C PRO A 176 11.85 8.80 -3.67
N PHE A 177 12.30 8.50 -4.91
CA PHE A 177 11.62 9.01 -6.10
C PHE A 177 10.17 8.50 -6.19
N VAL A 178 9.94 7.20 -5.98
CA VAL A 178 8.59 6.62 -5.97
C VAL A 178 7.73 7.26 -4.89
N TYR A 179 8.26 7.49 -3.69
CA TYR A 179 7.46 8.04 -2.60
C TYR A 179 7.06 9.49 -2.89
N GLU A 180 7.98 10.30 -3.41
CA GLU A 180 7.69 11.66 -3.82
C GLU A 180 6.74 11.73 -5.02
N ALA A 181 6.89 10.83 -5.99
CA ALA A 181 5.93 10.71 -7.09
C ALA A 181 4.51 10.42 -6.57
N LEU A 182 4.36 9.46 -5.65
CA LEU A 182 3.05 9.14 -5.07
C LEU A 182 2.46 10.33 -4.27
N LYS A 183 3.28 11.05 -3.49
CA LYS A 183 2.80 12.23 -2.73
C LYS A 183 2.36 13.38 -3.64
N THR A 184 3.11 13.63 -4.72
CA THR A 184 2.89 14.79 -5.60
C THR A 184 1.96 14.48 -6.78
N ARG A 185 1.57 13.21 -6.96
CA ARG A 185 0.67 12.77 -8.02
C ARG A 185 -0.67 13.50 -7.92
N LYS A 186 -0.96 14.28 -8.95
CA LYS A 186 -2.26 14.90 -9.15
C LYS A 186 -3.19 13.86 -9.76
N LEU A 187 -4.50 13.94 -9.46
CA LEU A 187 -5.53 13.06 -10.02
C LEU A 187 -5.48 11.61 -9.53
N TRP A 188 -5.22 11.40 -8.23
CA TRP A 188 -5.44 10.09 -7.59
C TRP A 188 -6.84 9.49 -7.88
N ARG A 189 -7.80 10.33 -8.27
CA ARG A 189 -9.14 10.00 -8.77
C ARG A 189 -9.59 11.04 -9.80
N ASN A 190 -9.68 10.63 -11.07
CA ASN A 190 -10.80 10.98 -11.95
C ASN A 190 -11.60 9.70 -12.16
#